data_AF-A0A8S4Q394-F1
#
_entry.id   AF-A0A8S4Q394-F1
#
_cell.length_a   1.000
_cell.length_b   1.000
_cell.length_c   1.000
_cell.angle_alpha   90.00
_cell.angle_beta   90.00
_cell.angle_gamma   90.00
#
_symmetry.space_group_name_H-M   'P 1'
#
loop_
_entity.id
_entity.type
_entity.pdbx_description
1 polymer ?
#
loop_
_entity_poly.entity_id
_entity_poly.type
_entity_poly.pdbx_seq_one_letter_code
_entity_poly.pdbx_strand_id
1 'polypeptide(L)'
;MTVIVYDLGLQPEQKKEAEGWCNVQINDLPLNTPDHIRKESRKRYSWKALVLQDAVTKYGAIFYSDAGSVIRAPLDPIKKLIIADGHFFVQGQDEDMTTLLHKGMYAYFKVNETQLKGKRNFAGGTQGYIRGGLAEKHILRPLVKCSISPECITPIGSSLQNHRFDQSALSIIIYTSGIKIQPHTELMITSLNQLSRNPFLPSSRIIWTARQSSNSYSNLICKKQTYLDKK
;
A
#
# COMPACT_ATOMS: atom_id res chain seq x y z
N MET A 1 -5.26 9.69 -15.71
CA MET A 1 -5.00 8.91 -14.48
C MET A 1 -5.38 9.77 -13.30
N THR A 2 -6.23 9.26 -12.40
CA THR A 2 -6.66 10.01 -11.20
C THR A 2 -5.88 9.49 -10.00
N VAL A 3 -5.40 10.39 -9.15
CA VAL A 3 -4.75 10.07 -7.88
C VAL A 3 -5.77 10.24 -6.77
N ILE A 4 -6.00 9.16 -6.03
CA ILE A 4 -6.92 9.18 -4.88
C ILE A 4 -6.09 9.25 -3.62
N VAL A 5 -6.29 10.28 -2.82
CA VAL A 5 -5.66 10.46 -1.51
C VAL A 5 -6.72 10.18 -0.46
N TYR A 6 -6.47 9.19 0.40
CA TYR A 6 -7.35 8.96 1.56
C TYR A 6 -6.90 9.85 2.73
N ASP A 7 -7.82 10.66 3.22
CA ASP A 7 -7.63 11.56 4.35
C ASP A 7 -7.64 10.74 5.65
N LEU A 8 -6.48 10.73 6.32
CA LEU A 8 -6.26 10.05 7.61
C LEU A 8 -6.15 11.05 8.76
N GLY A 9 -6.68 12.27 8.58
CA GLY A 9 -6.52 13.39 9.50
C GLY A 9 -5.53 14.44 9.00
N LEU A 10 -5.58 14.78 7.71
CA LEU A 10 -4.92 15.95 7.15
C LEU A 10 -5.46 17.22 7.84
N GLN A 11 -4.56 18.15 8.14
CA GLN A 11 -4.98 19.47 8.60
C GLN A 11 -5.70 20.23 7.47
N PRO A 12 -6.60 21.17 7.79
CA PRO A 12 -7.33 21.94 6.77
C PRO A 12 -6.44 22.54 5.68
N GLU A 13 -5.26 23.04 6.05
CA GLU A 13 -4.29 23.61 5.12
C GLU A 13 -3.68 22.55 4.20
N GLN A 14 -3.38 21.37 4.74
CA GLN A 14 -2.84 20.24 3.97
C GLN A 14 -3.88 19.68 2.99
N LYS A 15 -5.14 19.59 3.42
CA LYS A 15 -6.26 19.17 2.58
C LYS A 15 -6.45 20.15 1.43
N LYS A 16 -6.52 21.45 1.74
CA LYS A 16 -6.62 22.53 0.75
C LYS A 16 -5.47 22.53 -0.24
N GLU A 17 -4.24 22.28 0.23
CA GLU A 17 -3.08 22.15 -0.63
C GLU A 17 -3.23 20.98 -1.61
N ALA A 18 -3.58 19.80 -1.11
CA ALA A 18 -3.73 18.58 -1.90
C ALA A 18 -4.90 18.66 -2.91
N GLU A 19 -5.99 19.34 -2.57
CA GLU A 19 -7.10 19.63 -3.49
C GLU A 19 -6.66 20.47 -4.69
N GLY A 20 -5.63 21.31 -4.50
CA GLY A 20 -5.02 22.12 -5.53
C GLY A 20 -4.14 21.33 -6.51
N TRP A 21 -3.81 20.07 -6.25
CA TRP A 21 -2.96 19.26 -7.13
C TRP A 21 -3.71 18.73 -8.35
N CYS A 22 -2.98 18.57 -9.47
CA CYS A 22 -3.55 18.06 -10.72
C CYS A 22 -4.04 16.61 -10.57
N ASN A 23 -5.26 16.34 -11.04
CA ASN A 23 -5.88 15.00 -11.03
C ASN A 23 -5.96 14.33 -9.65
N VAL A 24 -5.97 15.11 -8.57
CA VAL A 24 -6.13 14.59 -7.20
C VAL A 24 -7.57 14.71 -6.75
N GLN A 25 -8.06 13.64 -6.13
CA GLN A 25 -9.29 13.59 -5.36
C GLN A 25 -8.97 13.16 -3.95
N ILE A 26 -9.54 13.85 -2.97
CA ILE A 26 -9.41 13.50 -1.56
C ILE A 26 -10.68 12.76 -1.13
N ASN A 27 -10.50 11.57 -0.57
CA ASN A 27 -11.57 10.76 -0.02
C ASN A 27 -11.38 10.62 1.49
N ASP A 28 -12.47 10.69 2.25
CA ASP A 28 -12.42 10.33 3.65
C ASP A 28 -12.32 8.80 3.83
N LEU A 29 -11.93 8.36 5.03
CA LEU A 29 -12.04 6.95 5.41
C LEU A 29 -13.48 6.44 5.24
N PRO A 30 -13.69 5.18 4.82
CA PRO A 30 -15.03 4.59 4.69
C PRO A 30 -15.88 4.83 5.94
N LEU A 31 -17.15 5.17 5.77
CA LEU A 31 -18.05 5.53 6.89
C LEU A 31 -18.09 4.45 7.98
N ASN A 32 -18.13 3.19 7.57
CA ASN A 32 -18.19 2.03 8.47
C ASN A 32 -16.81 1.59 9.03
N THR A 33 -15.79 2.46 8.98
CA THR A 33 -14.48 2.17 9.60
C THR A 33 -14.64 2.07 11.11
N PRO A 34 -14.26 0.94 11.74
CA PRO A 34 -14.35 0.74 13.19
C PRO A 34 -13.61 1.78 14.00
N ASP A 35 -14.12 2.03 15.20
CA ASP A 35 -13.57 2.99 16.17
C ASP A 35 -12.11 2.75 16.51
N HIS A 36 -11.70 1.48 16.69
CA HIS A 36 -10.30 1.17 17.01
C HIS A 36 -9.39 1.64 15.88
N ILE A 37 -9.75 1.45 14.61
CA ILE A 37 -8.94 1.90 13.47
C ILE A 37 -8.84 3.43 13.42
N ARG A 38 -9.93 4.14 13.74
CA ARG A 38 -9.95 5.62 13.75
C ARG A 38 -9.10 6.20 14.90
N LYS A 39 -9.13 5.55 16.06
CA LYS A 39 -8.46 6.00 17.30
C LYS A 39 -7.02 5.47 17.42
N GLU A 40 -6.69 4.39 16.73
CA GLU A 40 -5.37 3.78 16.77
C GLU A 40 -4.29 4.67 16.16
N SER A 41 -3.05 4.44 16.58
CA SER A 41 -1.91 5.05 15.91
C SER A 41 -1.88 4.68 14.44
N ARG A 42 -1.77 5.68 13.56
CA ARG A 42 -1.56 5.48 12.10
C ARG A 42 -0.38 4.56 11.76
N LYS A 43 0.57 4.40 12.70
CA LYS A 43 1.72 3.48 12.61
C LYS A 43 1.36 1.99 12.74
N ARG A 44 0.08 1.67 13.02
CA ARG A 44 -0.46 0.30 13.04
C ARG A 44 -1.08 -0.12 11.71
N TYR A 45 -1.26 0.82 10.79
CA TYR A 45 -1.69 0.59 9.39
C TYR A 45 -3.00 -0.21 9.20
N SER A 46 -3.80 -0.38 10.24
CA SER A 46 -5.06 -1.17 10.21
C SER A 46 -6.08 -0.62 9.22
N TRP A 47 -6.06 0.69 8.96
CA TRP A 47 -6.90 1.38 7.99
C TRP A 47 -6.64 0.99 6.52
N LYS A 48 -5.43 0.50 6.20
CA LYS A 48 -4.98 0.38 4.80
C LYS A 48 -5.84 -0.58 3.97
N ALA A 49 -6.18 -1.73 4.52
CA ALA A 49 -7.01 -2.71 3.81
C ALA A 49 -8.41 -2.17 3.49
N LEU A 50 -8.97 -1.34 4.38
CA LEU A 50 -10.29 -0.74 4.18
C LEU A 50 -10.29 0.24 3.02
N VAL A 51 -9.28 1.10 2.92
CA VAL A 51 -9.19 2.07 1.81
C VAL A 51 -8.89 1.38 0.49
N LEU A 52 -8.10 0.29 0.50
CA LEU A 52 -7.85 -0.53 -0.67
C LEU A 52 -9.13 -1.19 -1.18
N GLN A 53 -9.93 -1.78 -0.29
CA GLN A 53 -11.21 -2.38 -0.66
C GLN A 53 -12.20 -1.33 -1.16
N ASP A 54 -12.30 -0.18 -0.50
CA ASP A 54 -13.14 0.95 -0.96
C ASP A 54 -12.72 1.39 -2.38
N ALA A 55 -11.43 1.57 -2.61
CA ALA A 55 -10.89 2.00 -3.89
C ALA A 55 -11.13 0.97 -5.01
N VAL A 56 -10.91 -0.34 -4.78
CA VAL A 56 -11.26 -1.39 -5.78
C VAL A 56 -12.76 -1.37 -6.09
N THR A 57 -13.58 -1.23 -5.04
CA THR A 57 -15.05 -1.22 -5.16
C THR A 57 -15.57 0.00 -5.90
N LYS A 58 -14.86 1.13 -5.87
CA LYS A 58 -15.23 2.35 -6.61
C LYS A 58 -14.64 2.39 -8.02
N TYR A 59 -13.35 2.12 -8.16
CA TYR A 59 -12.59 2.42 -9.39
C TYR A 59 -12.25 1.19 -10.25
N GLY A 60 -12.50 -0.02 -9.76
CA GLY A 60 -12.33 -1.24 -10.56
C GLY A 60 -10.92 -1.79 -10.47
N ALA A 61 -9.95 -1.13 -11.11
CA ALA A 61 -8.53 -1.50 -11.03
C ALA A 61 -7.74 -0.40 -10.31
N ILE A 62 -6.94 -0.77 -9.32
CA ILE A 62 -6.15 0.18 -8.54
C ILE A 62 -4.70 -0.26 -8.40
N PHE A 63 -3.83 0.74 -8.32
CA PHE A 63 -2.47 0.61 -7.82
C PHE A 63 -2.34 1.49 -6.57
N TYR A 64 -1.80 0.92 -5.51
CA TYR A 64 -1.56 1.57 -4.23
C TYR A 64 -0.07 1.69 -3.98
N SER A 65 0.31 2.86 -3.49
CA SER A 65 1.66 3.20 -3.06
C SER A 65 1.60 4.01 -1.78
N ASP A 66 2.39 3.64 -0.77
CA ASP A 66 2.57 4.44 0.44
C ASP A 66 3.08 5.85 0.09
N ALA A 67 2.70 6.84 0.90
CA ALA A 67 3.13 8.24 0.74
C ALA A 67 4.65 8.46 0.89
N GLY A 68 5.37 7.49 1.45
CA GLY A 68 6.85 7.48 1.50
C GLY A 68 7.51 6.95 0.22
N SER A 69 6.76 6.77 -0.88
CA SER A 69 7.27 6.23 -2.13
C SER A 69 7.23 7.28 -3.24
N VAL A 70 8.07 7.07 -4.25
CA VAL A 70 8.25 7.94 -5.40
C VAL A 70 8.06 7.12 -6.66
N ILE A 71 7.23 7.62 -7.57
CA ILE A 71 7.05 7.05 -8.92
C ILE A 71 8.02 7.73 -9.89
N ARG A 72 8.82 6.94 -10.60
CA ARG A 72 9.96 7.38 -11.44
C ARG A 72 9.79 7.08 -12.92
N ALA A 73 8.67 6.51 -13.31
CA ALA A 73 8.34 6.17 -14.69
C ALA A 73 6.81 6.04 -14.86
N PRO A 74 6.29 6.01 -16.11
CA PRO A 74 4.87 5.78 -16.36
C PRO A 74 4.36 4.48 -15.71
N LEU A 75 3.12 4.51 -15.20
CA LEU A 75 2.49 3.35 -14.52
C LEU A 75 1.89 2.33 -15.48
N ASP A 76 1.95 2.54 -16.81
CA ASP A 76 1.38 1.64 -17.81
C ASP A 76 1.85 0.17 -17.67
N PRO A 77 3.12 -0.14 -17.38
CA PRO A 77 3.53 -1.53 -17.15
C PRO A 77 2.85 -2.17 -15.94
N ILE A 78 2.70 -1.42 -14.83
CA ILE A 78 2.00 -1.90 -13.62
C ILE A 78 0.52 -2.13 -13.93
N LYS A 79 -0.11 -1.21 -14.66
CA LYS A 79 -1.51 -1.38 -15.08
C LYS A 79 -1.70 -2.65 -15.91
N LYS A 80 -0.79 -2.93 -16.85
CA LYS A 80 -0.84 -4.15 -17.67
C LYS A 80 -0.74 -5.41 -16.81
N LEU A 81 0.15 -5.43 -15.82
CA LEU A 81 0.30 -6.56 -14.88
C LEU A 81 -0.95 -6.77 -14.03
N ILE A 82 -1.53 -5.69 -13.48
CA ILE A 82 -2.80 -5.80 -12.70
C ILE A 82 -3.92 -6.40 -13.55
N ILE A 83 -4.00 -6.04 -14.83
CA ILE A 83 -5.02 -6.59 -15.75
C ILE A 83 -4.72 -8.04 -16.12
N ALA A 84 -3.45 -8.37 -16.40
CA ALA A 84 -3.04 -9.69 -16.85
C ALA A 84 -3.07 -10.73 -15.73
N ASP A 85 -2.51 -10.40 -14.58
CA ASP A 85 -2.32 -11.34 -13.46
C ASP A 85 -3.42 -11.21 -12.40
N GLY A 86 -4.23 -10.15 -12.48
CA GLY A 86 -5.27 -9.84 -11.50
C GLY A 86 -4.75 -9.17 -10.22
N HIS A 87 -3.44 -8.91 -10.14
CA HIS A 87 -2.79 -8.29 -8.99
C HIS A 87 -1.48 -7.59 -9.38
N PHE A 88 -0.94 -6.83 -8.42
CA PHE A 88 0.44 -6.39 -8.43
C PHE A 88 0.98 -6.45 -7.00
N PHE A 89 2.01 -7.26 -6.76
CA PHE A 89 2.62 -7.38 -5.44
C PHE A 89 4.13 -7.33 -5.55
N VAL A 90 4.77 -6.82 -4.50
CA VAL A 90 6.22 -6.75 -4.39
C VAL A 90 6.65 -7.62 -3.21
N GLN A 91 7.75 -8.35 -3.38
CA GLN A 91 8.30 -9.24 -2.34
C GLN A 91 9.78 -8.94 -2.08
N GLY A 92 10.23 -9.17 -0.84
CA GLY A 92 11.65 -9.20 -0.48
C GLY A 92 12.15 -7.99 0.30
N GLN A 93 11.28 -7.30 1.06
CA GLN A 93 11.75 -6.27 2.00
C GLN A 93 12.45 -6.85 3.23
N ASP A 94 12.02 -8.04 3.65
CA ASP A 94 12.65 -8.87 4.67
C ASP A 94 12.83 -10.28 4.08
N GLU A 95 13.99 -10.90 4.33
CA GLU A 95 14.30 -12.26 3.84
C GLU A 95 13.50 -13.35 4.59
N ASP A 96 13.18 -13.11 5.85
CA ASP A 96 12.38 -14.01 6.69
C ASP A 96 11.29 -13.24 7.44
N MET A 97 10.04 -13.47 7.05
CA MET A 97 8.87 -12.81 7.62
C MET A 97 8.65 -13.12 9.10
N THR A 98 9.16 -14.25 9.60
CA THR A 98 8.90 -14.67 10.99
C THR A 98 9.58 -13.77 12.01
N THR A 99 10.63 -13.05 11.60
CA THR A 99 11.43 -12.15 12.45
C THR A 99 10.62 -11.01 13.06
N LEU A 100 9.60 -10.52 12.35
CA LEU A 100 8.73 -9.41 12.77
C LEU A 100 7.26 -9.78 12.57
N LEU A 101 6.91 -10.98 13.00
CA LEU A 101 5.55 -11.50 12.98
C LEU A 101 5.11 -11.86 14.41
N HIS A 102 4.19 -11.06 14.96
CA HIS A 102 3.74 -11.23 16.32
C HIS A 102 2.95 -12.53 16.53
N LYS A 103 3.12 -13.17 17.69
CA LYS A 103 2.51 -14.46 18.01
C LYS A 103 0.98 -14.51 17.95
N GLY A 104 0.33 -13.40 18.26
CA GLY A 104 -1.12 -13.28 18.15
C GLY A 104 -1.62 -13.47 16.71
N MET A 105 -0.83 -13.07 15.71
CA MET A 105 -1.21 -13.22 14.31
C MET A 105 -1.02 -14.67 13.82
N TYR A 106 -0.01 -15.40 14.31
CA TYR A 106 0.06 -16.86 14.12
C TYR A 106 -1.21 -17.54 14.63
N ALA A 107 -1.62 -17.22 15.87
CA ALA A 107 -2.81 -17.80 16.49
C ALA A 107 -4.09 -17.46 15.71
N TYR A 108 -4.26 -16.20 15.29
CA TYR A 108 -5.42 -15.77 14.52
C TYR A 108 -5.58 -16.53 13.21
N PHE A 109 -4.48 -16.67 12.45
CA PHE A 109 -4.49 -17.39 11.17
C PHE A 109 -4.34 -18.91 11.30
N LYS A 110 -4.20 -19.43 12.52
CA LYS A 110 -3.97 -20.86 12.80
C LYS A 110 -2.78 -21.43 12.02
N VAL A 111 -1.71 -20.64 11.94
CA VAL A 111 -0.42 -21.02 11.35
C VAL A 111 0.65 -21.01 12.43
N ASN A 112 1.76 -21.70 12.19
CA ASN A 112 2.90 -21.71 13.09
C ASN A 112 4.15 -21.15 12.39
N GLU A 113 5.20 -20.88 13.20
CA GLU A 113 6.43 -20.30 12.67
C GLU A 113 7.12 -21.21 11.65
N THR A 114 7.12 -22.53 11.85
CA THR A 114 7.80 -23.47 10.95
C THR A 114 7.20 -23.48 9.55
N GLN A 115 5.88 -23.24 9.40
CA GLN A 115 5.21 -23.09 8.10
C GLN A 115 5.63 -21.83 7.33
N LEU A 116 6.13 -20.81 8.02
CA LEU A 116 6.43 -19.49 7.46
C LEU A 116 7.92 -19.15 7.49
N LYS A 117 8.74 -19.96 8.16
CA LYS A 117 10.18 -19.75 8.31
C LYS A 117 10.87 -19.67 6.95
N GLY A 118 11.69 -18.64 6.77
CA GLY A 118 12.45 -18.41 5.53
C GLY A 118 11.60 -17.90 4.36
N LYS A 119 10.30 -17.63 4.59
CA LYS A 119 9.45 -16.99 3.58
C LYS A 119 9.64 -15.49 3.62
N ARG A 120 9.79 -14.88 2.44
CA ARG A 120 9.94 -13.43 2.31
C ARG A 120 8.63 -12.69 2.54
N ASN A 121 8.71 -11.49 3.08
CA ASN A 121 7.56 -10.59 3.20
C ASN A 121 7.14 -10.01 1.84
N PHE A 122 5.83 -9.84 1.66
CA PHE A 122 5.24 -8.99 0.62
C PHE A 122 5.07 -7.57 1.15
N ALA A 123 5.36 -6.55 0.34
CA ALA A 123 5.37 -5.16 0.76
C ALA A 123 3.93 -4.62 0.97
N GLY A 124 3.60 -4.24 2.21
CA GLY A 124 2.31 -3.63 2.54
C GLY A 124 2.12 -2.25 1.89
N GLY A 125 3.22 -1.58 1.53
CA GLY A 125 3.23 -0.24 0.93
C GLY A 125 3.12 -0.20 -0.59
N THR A 126 3.02 -1.34 -1.28
CA THR A 126 2.95 -1.39 -2.74
C THR A 126 2.12 -2.58 -3.20
N GLN A 127 0.89 -2.31 -3.64
CA GLN A 127 -0.09 -3.35 -3.95
C GLN A 127 -0.95 -2.93 -5.14
N GLY A 128 -1.53 -3.89 -5.87
CA GLY A 128 -2.48 -3.62 -6.94
C GLY A 128 -3.52 -4.72 -7.04
N TYR A 129 -4.73 -4.33 -7.41
CA TYR A 129 -5.90 -5.19 -7.38
C TYR A 129 -6.84 -4.83 -8.53
N ILE A 130 -7.61 -5.81 -9.01
CA ILE A 130 -8.72 -5.63 -9.93
C ILE A 130 -10.01 -6.21 -9.35
N ARG A 131 -11.12 -5.49 -9.52
CA ARG A 131 -12.45 -5.89 -9.04
C ARG A 131 -12.85 -7.22 -9.66
N GLY A 132 -13.33 -8.13 -8.82
CA GLY A 132 -13.68 -9.50 -9.20
C GLY A 132 -12.49 -10.44 -9.37
N GLY A 133 -11.25 -9.92 -9.27
CA GLY A 133 -10.03 -10.73 -9.38
C GLY A 133 -9.82 -11.66 -8.19
N LEU A 134 -9.02 -12.72 -8.40
CA LEU A 134 -8.70 -13.69 -7.35
C LEU A 134 -8.00 -13.03 -6.15
N ALA A 135 -7.09 -12.09 -6.39
CA ALA A 135 -6.41 -11.37 -5.32
C ALA A 135 -7.36 -10.48 -4.50
N GLU A 136 -8.37 -9.85 -5.11
CA GLU A 136 -9.38 -9.14 -4.33
C GLU A 136 -10.12 -10.12 -3.40
N LYS A 137 -10.58 -11.25 -3.94
CA LYS A 137 -11.41 -12.22 -3.21
C LYS A 137 -10.64 -12.98 -2.13
N HIS A 138 -9.45 -13.46 -2.45
CA HIS A 138 -8.67 -14.38 -1.62
C HIS A 138 -7.56 -13.69 -0.82
N ILE A 139 -7.23 -12.43 -1.11
CA ILE A 139 -6.20 -11.67 -0.38
C ILE A 139 -6.80 -10.42 0.27
N LEU A 140 -7.36 -9.50 -0.52
CA LEU A 140 -7.81 -8.22 0.00
C LEU A 140 -8.97 -8.36 1.00
N ARG A 141 -9.99 -9.19 0.69
CA ARG A 141 -11.12 -9.39 1.60
C ARG A 141 -10.71 -10.05 2.93
N PRO A 142 -9.88 -11.11 2.95
CA PRO A 142 -9.29 -11.60 4.20
C PRO A 142 -8.44 -10.55 4.93
N LEU A 143 -7.70 -9.72 4.20
CA LEU A 143 -6.90 -8.65 4.79
C LEU A 143 -7.79 -7.60 5.46
N VAL A 144 -8.92 -7.25 4.86
CA VAL A 144 -9.97 -6.41 5.48
C VAL A 144 -10.48 -7.04 6.77
N LYS A 145 -10.79 -8.34 6.77
CA LYS A 145 -11.24 -9.05 7.97
C LYS A 145 -10.20 -9.02 9.10
N CYS A 146 -8.93 -9.18 8.76
CA CYS A 146 -7.83 -9.04 9.72
C CYS A 146 -7.73 -7.60 10.25
N SER A 147 -7.78 -6.60 9.37
CA SER A 147 -7.71 -5.18 9.71
C SER A 147 -8.77 -4.73 10.72
N ILE A 148 -9.99 -5.27 10.63
CA ILE A 148 -11.08 -4.94 11.55
C ILE A 148 -11.06 -5.76 12.85
N SER A 149 -10.17 -6.76 12.99
CA SER A 149 -10.01 -7.57 14.20
C SER A 149 -8.70 -7.19 14.90
N PRO A 150 -8.76 -6.52 16.07
CA PRO A 150 -7.56 -6.18 16.84
C PRO A 150 -6.70 -7.39 17.18
N GLU A 151 -7.31 -8.56 17.40
CA GLU A 151 -6.63 -9.83 17.67
C GLU A 151 -5.75 -10.28 16.51
N CYS A 152 -6.09 -9.87 15.28
CA CYS A 152 -5.29 -10.11 14.09
C CYS A 152 -4.28 -8.99 13.86
N ILE A 153 -4.76 -7.77 13.55
CA ILE A 153 -3.90 -6.73 13.00
C ILE A 153 -2.99 -6.12 14.04
N THR A 154 -3.50 -5.88 15.25
CA THR A 154 -2.83 -5.20 16.35
C THR A 154 -2.88 -6.03 17.64
N PRO A 155 -2.40 -7.29 17.63
CA PRO A 155 -2.56 -8.16 18.79
C PRO A 155 -1.88 -7.54 20.02
N ILE A 156 -2.39 -7.85 21.21
CA ILE A 156 -1.87 -7.31 22.48
C ILE A 156 -0.35 -7.57 22.57
N GLY A 157 0.42 -6.51 22.87
CA GLY A 157 1.88 -6.56 22.93
C GLY A 157 2.60 -6.35 21.59
N SER A 158 1.86 -6.11 20.50
CA SER A 158 2.47 -5.80 19.19
C SER A 158 2.98 -4.36 19.11
N SER A 159 4.13 -4.21 18.45
CA SER A 159 4.75 -2.93 18.13
C SER A 159 5.63 -3.08 16.89
N LEU A 160 6.15 -1.97 16.37
CA LEU A 160 7.09 -2.01 15.23
C LEU A 160 8.42 -2.73 15.57
N GLN A 161 8.69 -3.04 16.84
CA GLN A 161 9.85 -3.81 17.26
C GLN A 161 9.68 -5.31 17.04
N ASN A 162 8.43 -5.82 17.00
CA ASN A 162 8.14 -7.25 16.91
C ASN A 162 7.04 -7.61 15.89
N HIS A 163 6.53 -6.62 15.14
CA HIS A 163 5.39 -6.79 14.24
C HIS A 163 5.44 -5.82 13.06
N ARG A 164 5.03 -6.28 11.87
CA ARG A 164 4.84 -5.43 10.67
C ARG A 164 3.37 -5.20 10.30
N PHE A 165 2.44 -5.50 11.20
CA PHE A 165 1.01 -5.18 11.06
C PHE A 165 0.41 -5.67 9.72
N ASP A 166 -0.02 -4.76 8.85
CA ASP A 166 -0.65 -5.05 7.57
C ASP A 166 0.27 -5.85 6.64
N GLN A 167 1.58 -5.60 6.68
CA GLN A 167 2.56 -6.34 5.89
C GLN A 167 2.64 -7.81 6.30
N SER A 168 2.64 -8.06 7.62
CA SER A 168 2.64 -9.41 8.20
C SER A 168 1.36 -10.15 7.82
N ALA A 169 0.20 -9.50 7.93
CA ALA A 169 -1.09 -10.06 7.57
C ALA A 169 -1.17 -10.38 6.08
N LEU A 170 -0.80 -9.44 5.21
CA LEU A 170 -0.75 -9.62 3.76
C LEU A 170 0.09 -10.84 3.39
N SER A 171 1.27 -10.97 3.98
CA SER A 171 2.20 -12.06 3.67
C SER A 171 1.63 -13.42 4.09
N ILE A 172 1.07 -13.55 5.30
CA ILE A 172 0.41 -14.79 5.74
C ILE A 172 -0.74 -15.16 4.81
N ILE A 173 -1.59 -14.19 4.49
CA ILE A 173 -2.76 -14.42 3.65
C ILE A 173 -2.32 -14.88 2.26
N ILE A 174 -1.31 -14.25 1.64
CA ILE A 174 -0.80 -14.69 0.33
C ILE A 174 -0.33 -16.15 0.41
N TYR A 175 0.49 -16.51 1.40
CA TYR A 175 1.02 -17.88 1.52
C TYR A 175 -0.03 -18.94 1.87
N THR A 176 -1.15 -18.56 2.46
CA THR A 176 -2.23 -19.48 2.88
C THR A 176 -3.45 -19.42 1.97
N SER A 177 -3.49 -18.50 1.01
CA SER A 177 -4.65 -18.26 0.13
C SER A 177 -4.97 -19.40 -0.84
N GLY A 178 -4.01 -20.27 -1.12
CA GLY A 178 -4.12 -21.34 -2.12
C GLY A 178 -4.07 -20.85 -3.58
N ILE A 179 -3.85 -19.56 -3.83
CA ILE A 179 -3.68 -19.02 -5.18
C ILE A 179 -2.20 -18.74 -5.48
N LYS A 180 -1.79 -18.95 -6.73
CA LYS A 180 -0.43 -18.66 -7.18
C LYS A 180 -0.26 -17.15 -7.37
N ILE A 181 0.61 -16.54 -6.58
CA ILE A 181 0.97 -15.12 -6.69
C ILE A 181 2.38 -14.98 -7.28
N GLN A 182 2.47 -14.30 -8.41
CA GLN A 182 3.73 -13.85 -8.98
C GLN A 182 4.08 -12.46 -8.38
N PRO A 183 5.20 -12.32 -7.66
CA PRO A 183 5.71 -11.01 -7.29
C PRO A 183 6.36 -10.31 -8.49
N HIS A 184 6.18 -9.00 -8.57
CA HIS A 184 6.71 -8.11 -9.62
C HIS A 184 7.79 -7.16 -9.08
N THR A 185 8.73 -7.73 -8.32
CA THR A 185 9.82 -6.97 -7.68
C THR A 185 10.78 -6.37 -8.71
N GLU A 186 10.78 -6.85 -9.96
CA GLU A 186 11.56 -6.29 -11.06
C GLU A 186 11.26 -4.81 -11.34
N LEU A 187 10.07 -4.32 -10.99
CA LEU A 187 9.67 -2.92 -11.15
C LEU A 187 10.01 -2.03 -9.93
N MET A 188 10.64 -2.60 -8.90
CA MET A 188 11.05 -1.88 -7.69
C MET A 188 12.52 -1.47 -7.74
N ILE A 189 12.78 -0.23 -7.32
CA ILE A 189 14.12 0.33 -7.14
C ILE A 189 14.60 -0.06 -5.75
N THR A 190 15.62 -0.90 -5.71
CA THR A 190 16.20 -1.43 -4.46
C THR A 190 17.46 -0.67 -4.02
N SER A 191 18.07 0.13 -4.92
CA SER A 191 19.21 0.98 -4.57
C SER A 191 19.20 2.32 -5.31
N LEU A 192 19.76 3.36 -4.69
CA LEU A 192 19.87 4.70 -5.29
C LEU A 192 20.66 4.70 -6.60
N ASN A 193 21.60 3.77 -6.77
CA ASN A 193 22.41 3.67 -7.98
C ASN A 193 21.58 3.24 -9.22
N GLN A 194 20.37 2.72 -9.00
CA GLN A 194 19.42 2.40 -10.07
C GLN A 194 18.57 3.62 -10.48
N LEU A 195 18.74 4.77 -9.81
CA LEU A 195 18.05 6.00 -10.13
C LEU A 195 18.95 6.90 -10.98
N SER A 196 18.38 7.41 -12.07
CA SER A 196 18.95 8.60 -12.69
C SER A 196 18.93 9.76 -11.70
N ARG A 197 20.01 10.55 -11.67
CA ARG A 197 20.05 11.83 -10.96
C ARG A 197 19.04 12.82 -11.52
N ASN A 198 18.68 12.68 -12.80
CA ASN A 198 17.61 13.46 -13.41
C ASN A 198 16.25 12.78 -13.15
N PRO A 199 15.34 13.40 -12.38
CA PRO A 199 14.04 12.83 -12.06
C PRO A 199 13.08 12.72 -13.26
N PHE A 200 13.39 13.39 -14.38
CA PHE A 200 12.59 13.40 -15.60
C PHE A 200 12.98 12.33 -16.61
N LEU A 201 14.12 11.66 -16.42
CA LEU A 201 14.49 10.54 -17.29
C LEU A 201 13.77 9.27 -16.81
N PRO A 202 13.02 8.57 -17.70
CA PRO A 202 12.31 7.37 -17.34
C PRO A 202 13.31 6.30 -16.88
N SER A 203 13.00 5.67 -15.73
CA SER A 203 13.74 4.50 -15.24
C SER A 203 13.06 3.22 -15.72
N SER A 204 13.85 2.17 -15.97
CA SER A 204 13.31 0.83 -16.24
C SER A 204 12.60 0.23 -15.02
N ARG A 205 12.90 0.75 -13.82
CA ARG A 205 12.21 0.44 -12.57
C ARG A 205 11.34 1.62 -12.15
N ILE A 206 10.11 1.36 -11.73
CA ILE A 206 9.06 2.38 -11.67
C ILE A 206 8.93 2.98 -10.27
N ILE A 207 9.09 2.18 -9.22
CA ILE A 207 8.75 2.59 -7.85
C ILE A 207 9.99 2.61 -6.98
N TRP A 208 10.23 3.73 -6.29
CA TRP A 208 11.27 3.87 -5.28
C TRP A 208 10.65 4.16 -3.91
N THR A 209 10.84 3.28 -2.94
CA THR A 209 10.47 3.54 -1.55
C THR A 209 11.57 4.38 -0.89
N ALA A 210 11.36 5.68 -0.82
CA ALA A 210 12.21 6.57 -0.07
C ALA A 210 11.91 6.35 1.42
N ARG A 211 12.71 5.52 2.11
CA ARG A 211 12.58 5.30 3.57
C ARG A 211 12.88 6.57 4.41
N GLN A 212 13.06 7.73 3.76
CA GLN A 212 13.35 9.06 4.32
C GLN A 212 12.64 10.14 3.46
N SER A 213 12.51 11.36 3.97
CA SER A 213 11.93 12.47 3.23
C SER A 213 12.71 12.74 1.93
N SER A 214 11.98 12.80 0.81
CA SER A 214 12.53 13.22 -0.48
C SER A 214 11.86 14.52 -0.91
N ASN A 215 12.65 15.57 -1.09
CA ASN A 215 12.19 16.84 -1.64
C ASN A 215 12.37 16.92 -3.16
N SER A 216 12.77 15.81 -3.81
CA SER A 216 13.14 15.80 -5.24
C SER A 216 12.02 16.26 -6.16
N TYR A 217 10.77 16.25 -5.69
CA TYR A 217 9.58 16.59 -6.47
C TYR A 217 8.74 17.72 -5.86
N SER A 218 9.12 18.31 -4.73
CA SER A 218 8.31 19.38 -4.09
C SER A 218 8.07 20.57 -5.02
N ASN A 219 9.06 20.87 -5.87
CA ASN A 219 9.01 21.94 -6.85
C ASN A 219 8.36 21.52 -8.19
N LEU A 220 8.01 20.24 -8.33
CA LEU A 220 7.47 19.63 -9.56
C LEU A 220 6.00 19.23 -9.40
N ILE A 221 5.39 19.57 -8.27
CA ILE A 221 3.97 19.31 -8.03
C ILE A 221 3.17 20.17 -9.01
N CYS A 222 2.46 19.50 -9.91
CA CYS A 222 1.50 20.14 -10.79
C CYS A 222 0.34 20.68 -9.95
N LYS A 223 0.06 21.98 -10.07
CA LYS A 223 -1.10 22.63 -9.47
C LYS A 223 -2.16 22.88 -10.52
N LYS A 224 -3.43 22.66 -10.18
CA LYS A 224 -4.58 23.10 -10.99
C LYS A 224 -4.43 24.60 -11.20
N GLN A 225 -4.34 25.04 -12.45
CA GLN A 225 -4.44 26.46 -12.75
C GLN A 225 -5.86 26.90 -12.40
N THR A 226 -5.99 27.71 -11.34
CA THR A 226 -7.17 28.53 -11.16
C THR A 226 -7.15 29.58 -12.26
N TYR A 227 -7.89 29.36 -13.33
CA TYR A 227 -8.37 30.46 -14.15
C TYR A 227 -9.29 31.29 -13.26
N LEU A 228 -8.72 32.27 -12.56
CA LEU A 228 -9.45 33.44 -12.13
C LEU A 228 -9.38 34.41 -13.31
N ASP A 229 -10.56 34.73 -13.80
CA ASP A 229 -10.84 35.70 -14.84
C ASP A 229 -10.02 36.98 -14.64
N LYS A 230 -9.03 37.18 -15.51
CA LYS A 230 -8.70 38.52 -15.99
C LYS A 230 -9.59 38.79 -17.19
N LYS A 231 -10.79 39.28 -16.95
CA LYS A 231 -11.54 40.12 -17.88
C LYS A 231 -12.05 41.33 -17.13
#